data_AF-A0A837IK25-F1
#
_entry.id   AF-A0A837IK25-F1
#
_cell.length_a   1.000
_cell.length_b   1.000
_cell.length_c   1.000
_cell.angle_alpha   90.00
_cell.angle_beta   90.00
_cell.angle_gamma   90.00
#
_symmetry.space_group_name_H-M   'P 1'
#
loop_
_entity.id
_entity.type
_entity.pdbx_description
1 polymer ?
#
loop_
_entity_poly.entity_id
_entity_poly.type
_entity_poly.pdbx_seq_one_letter_code
_entity_poly.pdbx_strand_id
1 'polypeptide(L)'
;MLPVILVASLFALGSDYRAAYQQYLLAKNQFQQYKTESTRLTAVTATRQVLTARNLLWKTYLQNLRGQLAGDTNLETEINYLDAQTAEFSQLTSLSQAKQLSKAWESHLYKSNQLAASARQQILSYRLDQLASRLQPFIDQASPSSTLDLAKQKLGVLTTDLKQRYQLLLEAANLLLQLP
;
A
#
# COMPACT_ATOMS: atom_id res chain seq x y z
N MET A 1 -6.20 -14.43 -0.27
CA MET A 1 -6.26 -13.94 1.12
C MET A 1 -4.99 -13.15 1.38
N LEU A 2 -5.08 -11.91 1.88
CA LEU A 2 -3.90 -11.29 2.49
C LEU A 2 -3.54 -12.13 3.73
N PRO A 3 -2.28 -12.51 3.95
CA PRO A 3 -1.93 -13.19 5.18
C PRO A 3 -2.28 -12.26 6.36
N VAL A 4 -3.09 -12.75 7.30
CA VAL A 4 -3.60 -12.00 8.47
C VAL A 4 -2.46 -11.32 9.25
N ILE A 5 -1.28 -11.93 9.22
CA ILE A 5 -0.03 -11.43 9.81
C ILE A 5 0.37 -10.05 9.25
N LEU A 6 0.13 -9.81 7.96
CA LEU A 6 0.59 -8.60 7.25
C LEU A 6 -0.31 -7.38 7.46
N VAL A 7 -1.60 -7.62 7.72
CA VAL A 7 -2.54 -6.55 8.11
C VAL A 7 -2.26 -6.13 9.55
N ALA A 8 -2.06 -7.11 10.46
CA ALA A 8 -1.69 -6.84 11.85
C ALA A 8 -0.37 -6.06 11.97
N SER A 9 0.64 -6.37 11.15
CA SER A 9 1.92 -5.64 11.14
C SER A 9 1.78 -4.19 10.66
N LEU A 10 0.95 -3.92 9.65
CA LEU A 10 0.73 -2.53 9.19
C LEU A 10 -0.03 -1.69 10.22
N PHE A 11 -0.97 -2.29 10.96
CA PHE A 11 -1.66 -1.61 12.06
C PHE A 11 -0.71 -1.25 13.21
N ALA A 12 0.15 -2.19 13.62
CA ALA A 12 1.16 -1.95 14.64
C ALA A 12 2.12 -0.83 14.23
N LEU A 13 2.69 -0.90 13.02
CA LEU A 13 3.57 0.13 12.47
C LEU A 13 2.88 1.51 12.35
N GLY A 14 1.59 1.52 12.03
CA GLY A 14 0.79 2.75 12.02
C GLY A 14 0.59 3.34 13.43
N SER A 15 0.50 2.50 14.46
CA SER A 15 0.50 2.94 15.86
C SER A 15 1.85 3.54 16.25
N ASP A 16 2.94 2.84 15.94
CA ASP A 16 4.30 3.27 16.25
C ASP A 16 4.65 4.62 15.59
N TYR A 17 4.27 4.79 14.33
CA TYR A 17 4.43 6.07 13.63
C TYR A 17 3.66 7.21 14.32
N ARG A 18 2.40 6.97 14.72
CA ARG A 18 1.59 7.99 15.41
C ARG A 18 2.20 8.37 16.76
N ALA A 19 2.67 7.40 17.53
CA ALA A 19 3.35 7.65 18.79
C ALA A 19 4.65 8.45 18.59
N ALA A 20 5.49 8.06 17.62
CA ALA A 20 6.71 8.79 17.30
C ALA A 20 6.43 10.22 16.81
N TYR A 21 5.37 10.43 16.05
CA TYR A 21 4.94 11.75 15.59
C TYR A 21 4.53 12.67 16.75
N GLN A 22 3.78 12.15 17.73
CA GLN A 22 3.42 12.92 18.92
C GLN A 22 4.65 13.34 19.73
N GLN A 23 5.61 12.42 19.92
CA GLN A 23 6.88 12.72 20.61
C GLN A 23 7.69 13.78 19.87
N TYR A 24 7.74 13.69 18.53
CA TYR A 24 8.37 14.71 17.69
C TYR A 24 7.74 16.09 17.87
N LEU A 25 6.41 16.20 17.85
CA LEU A 25 5.73 17.48 18.05
C LEU A 25 6.06 18.10 19.41
N LEU A 26 6.05 17.29 20.45
CA LEU A 26 6.32 17.74 21.81
C LEU A 26 7.78 18.21 21.94
N ALA A 27 8.74 17.43 21.46
CA ALA A 27 10.16 17.78 21.48
C ALA A 27 10.47 19.02 20.62
N LYS A 28 9.84 19.15 19.45
CA LYS A 28 9.96 20.33 18.59
C LYS A 28 9.48 21.60 19.31
N ASN A 29 8.30 21.54 19.94
CA ASN A 29 7.74 22.70 20.64
C ASN A 29 8.63 23.10 21.83
N GLN A 30 9.13 22.13 22.59
CA GLN A 30 10.10 22.40 23.67
C GLN A 30 11.38 23.06 23.15
N PHE A 31 11.93 22.61 22.02
CA PHE A 31 13.09 23.26 21.42
C PHE A 31 12.78 24.70 20.97
N GLN A 32 11.62 24.93 20.36
CA GLN A 32 11.21 26.27 19.93
C GLN A 32 11.04 27.24 21.10
N GLN A 33 10.53 26.75 22.25
CA GLN A 33 10.33 27.54 23.45
C GLN A 33 11.64 27.82 24.20
N TYR A 34 12.44 26.79 24.47
CA TYR A 34 13.58 26.90 25.39
C TYR A 34 14.94 27.06 24.71
N LYS A 35 15.10 26.57 23.47
CA LYS A 35 16.32 26.71 22.65
C LYS A 35 17.63 26.27 23.34
N THR A 36 17.56 25.29 24.24
CA THR A 36 18.74 24.74 24.91
C THR A 36 19.34 23.57 24.13
N GLU A 37 20.59 23.23 24.44
CA GLU A 37 21.25 22.07 23.81
C GLU A 37 20.53 20.75 24.13
N SER A 38 20.03 20.59 25.35
CA SER A 38 19.24 19.42 25.73
C SER A 38 17.95 19.32 24.90
N THR A 39 17.18 20.41 24.75
CA THR A 39 15.95 20.35 23.95
C THR A 39 16.24 20.19 22.46
N ARG A 40 17.38 20.68 21.96
CA ARG A 40 17.87 20.41 20.60
C ARG A 40 18.12 18.92 20.39
N LEU A 41 18.84 18.25 21.28
CA LEU A 41 19.15 16.82 21.18
C LEU A 41 17.89 15.96 21.26
N THR A 42 16.95 16.30 22.14
CA THR A 42 15.64 15.62 22.20
C THR A 42 14.86 15.79 20.91
N ALA A 43 14.82 17.00 20.34
CA ALA A 43 14.17 17.26 19.06
C ALA A 43 14.80 16.47 17.91
N VAL A 44 16.14 16.40 17.84
CA VAL A 44 16.86 15.58 16.84
C VAL A 44 16.53 14.10 17.00
N THR A 45 16.53 13.58 18.24
CA THR A 45 16.23 12.18 18.53
C THR A 45 14.79 11.82 18.15
N ALA A 46 13.81 12.65 18.53
CA ALA A 46 12.42 12.43 18.18
C ALA A 46 12.20 12.55 16.66
N THR A 47 12.93 13.46 15.99
CA THR A 47 12.91 13.58 14.52
C THR A 47 13.44 12.31 13.85
N ARG A 48 14.54 11.72 14.35
CA ARG A 48 15.06 10.44 13.87
C ARG A 48 14.02 9.33 13.99
N GLN A 49 13.35 9.23 15.14
CA GLN A 49 12.35 8.19 15.40
C GLN A 49 11.16 8.30 14.44
N VAL A 50 10.59 9.50 14.27
CA VAL A 50 9.43 9.68 13.39
C VAL A 50 9.74 9.42 11.92
N LEU A 51 10.92 9.85 11.44
CA LEU A 51 11.35 9.62 10.06
C LEU A 51 11.59 8.12 9.79
N THR A 52 12.23 7.43 10.75
CA THR A 52 12.44 5.96 10.68
C THR A 52 11.11 5.20 10.67
N ALA A 53 10.19 5.54 11.58
CA ALA A 53 8.88 4.89 11.66
C ALA A 53 8.05 5.10 10.39
N ARG A 54 8.09 6.32 9.83
CA ARG A 54 7.43 6.65 8.56
C ARG A 54 7.94 5.77 7.42
N ASN A 55 9.26 5.64 7.27
CA ASN A 55 9.85 4.82 6.22
C ASN A 55 9.53 3.34 6.40
N LEU A 56 9.62 2.83 7.62
CA LEU A 56 9.32 1.43 7.89
C LEU A 56 7.87 1.07 7.56
N LEU A 57 6.92 1.94 7.93
CA LEU A 57 5.52 1.79 7.58
C LEU A 57 5.32 1.73 6.06
N TRP A 58 5.85 2.73 5.34
CA TRP A 58 5.68 2.81 3.89
C TRP A 58 6.38 1.66 3.14
N LYS A 59 7.60 1.32 3.54
CA LYS A 59 8.36 0.18 3.01
C LYS A 59 7.59 -1.12 3.17
N THR A 60 7.07 -1.39 4.37
CA THR A 60 6.31 -2.62 4.66
C THR A 60 5.06 -2.71 3.79
N TYR A 61 4.40 -1.58 3.55
CA TYR A 61 3.28 -1.51 2.62
C TYR A 61 3.69 -1.83 1.18
N LEU A 62 4.81 -1.29 0.68
CA LEU A 62 5.30 -1.62 -0.67
C LEU A 62 5.75 -3.09 -0.79
N GLN A 63 6.39 -3.65 0.24
CA GLN A 63 6.75 -5.07 0.30
C GLN A 63 5.51 -5.96 0.21
N ASN A 64 4.40 -5.57 0.84
CA ASN A 64 3.13 -6.27 0.71
C ASN A 64 2.59 -6.27 -0.73
N LEU A 65 2.65 -5.13 -1.42
CA LEU A 65 2.22 -5.03 -2.80
C LEU A 65 3.11 -5.89 -3.71
N ARG A 66 4.43 -5.80 -3.55
CA ARG A 66 5.40 -6.58 -4.33
C ARG A 66 5.20 -8.09 -4.15
N GLY A 67 4.94 -8.54 -2.92
CA GLY A 67 4.67 -9.95 -2.62
C GLY A 67 3.43 -10.50 -3.33
N GLN A 68 2.44 -9.64 -3.62
CA GLN A 68 1.24 -10.02 -4.38
C GLN A 68 1.43 -10.00 -5.89
N LEU A 69 2.43 -9.26 -6.39
CA LEU A 69 2.76 -9.13 -7.82
C LEU A 69 3.92 -10.03 -8.26
N ALA A 70 4.36 -10.98 -7.42
CA ALA A 70 5.47 -11.89 -7.72
C ALA A 70 6.78 -11.18 -8.14
N GLY A 71 7.17 -10.11 -7.44
CA GLY A 71 8.51 -9.54 -7.57
C GLY A 71 8.66 -8.35 -8.52
N ASP A 72 7.64 -7.49 -8.62
CA ASP A 72 7.73 -6.20 -9.34
C ASP A 72 9.04 -5.44 -9.02
N THR A 73 9.86 -5.24 -10.05
CA THR A 73 11.22 -4.65 -9.96
C THR A 73 11.21 -3.15 -9.69
N ASN A 74 10.13 -2.44 -10.05
CA ASN A 74 9.98 -1.02 -9.74
C ASN A 74 9.68 -0.83 -8.25
N LEU A 75 8.83 -1.68 -7.68
CA LEU A 75 8.59 -1.68 -6.23
C LEU A 75 9.85 -2.07 -5.45
N GLU A 76 10.64 -3.02 -5.95
CA GLU A 76 11.91 -3.42 -5.32
C GLU A 76 12.91 -2.27 -5.27
N THR A 77 13.04 -1.52 -6.37
CA THR A 77 13.92 -0.35 -6.45
C THR A 77 13.53 0.70 -5.41
N GLU A 78 12.23 0.96 -5.26
CA GLU A 78 11.71 1.91 -4.28
C GLU A 78 11.88 1.42 -2.83
N ILE A 79 11.69 0.13 -2.57
CA ILE A 79 11.93 -0.50 -1.26
C ILE A 79 13.41 -0.32 -0.86
N ASN A 80 14.34 -0.57 -1.78
CA ASN A 80 15.77 -0.41 -1.54
C ASN A 80 16.16 1.05 -1.26
N TYR A 81 15.54 2.01 -1.95
CA TYR A 81 15.71 3.44 -1.64
C TYR A 81 15.26 3.78 -0.22
N LEU A 82 14.09 3.28 0.21
CA LEU A 82 13.57 3.53 1.57
C LEU A 82 14.44 2.88 2.65
N ASP A 83 15.06 1.72 2.37
CA ASP A 83 16.02 1.06 3.26
C ASP A 83 17.30 1.89 3.43
N ALA A 84 17.90 2.35 2.32
CA ALA A 84 19.07 3.22 2.38
C ALA A 84 18.79 4.51 3.18
N GLN A 85 17.64 5.13 2.95
CA GLN A 85 17.27 6.35 3.66
C GLN A 85 16.98 6.10 5.15
N THR A 86 16.47 4.92 5.52
CA THR A 86 16.30 4.56 6.93
C THR A 86 17.64 4.53 7.67
N ALA A 87 18.68 4.01 7.02
CA ALA A 87 20.04 4.06 7.55
C ALA A 87 20.54 5.51 7.72
N GLU A 88 20.28 6.40 6.76
CA GLU A 88 20.64 7.82 6.86
C GLU A 88 19.92 8.52 8.02
N PHE A 89 18.63 8.24 8.23
CA PHE A 89 17.89 8.81 9.36
C PHE A 89 18.48 8.39 10.71
N SER A 90 18.91 7.13 10.83
CA SER A 90 19.50 6.61 12.08
C SER A 90 20.78 7.36 12.50
N GLN A 91 21.45 8.03 11.57
CA GLN A 91 22.69 8.78 11.77
C GLN A 91 22.48 10.29 11.92
N LEU A 92 21.23 10.77 11.96
CA LEU A 92 20.92 12.21 12.04
C LEU A 92 21.56 12.88 13.26
N THR A 93 22.34 13.94 13.04
CA THR A 93 22.99 14.72 14.12
C THR A 93 22.41 16.14 14.28
N SER A 94 21.63 16.60 13.29
CA SER A 94 21.09 17.96 13.25
C SER A 94 19.70 18.06 12.63
N LEU A 95 18.96 19.11 13.00
CA LEU A 95 17.64 19.40 12.44
C LEU A 95 17.72 19.89 10.98
N SER A 96 18.82 20.51 10.57
CA SER A 96 19.04 20.93 9.18
C SER A 96 19.19 19.72 8.26
N GLN A 97 20.01 18.74 8.65
CA GLN A 97 20.16 17.47 7.95
C GLN A 97 18.81 16.73 7.90
N ALA A 98 18.08 16.67 9.02
CA ALA A 98 16.76 16.05 9.05
C ALA A 98 15.76 16.72 8.08
N LYS A 99 15.78 18.05 7.97
CA LYS A 99 14.95 18.80 7.03
C LYS A 99 15.32 18.49 5.58
N GLN A 100 16.60 18.38 5.26
CA GLN A 100 17.05 18.02 3.90
C GLN A 100 16.59 16.61 3.53
N LEU A 101 16.81 15.63 4.39
CA LEU A 101 16.41 14.24 4.14
C LEU A 101 14.89 14.08 4.10
N SER A 102 14.13 14.79 4.94
CA SER A 102 12.66 14.77 4.86
C SER A 102 12.15 15.33 3.53
N LYS A 103 12.74 16.43 3.03
CA LYS A 103 12.37 16.99 1.72
C LYS A 103 12.69 16.04 0.58
N ALA A 104 13.84 15.36 0.63
CA ALA A 104 14.20 14.34 -0.35
C ALA A 104 13.21 13.18 -0.35
N TRP A 105 12.76 12.73 0.83
CA TRP A 105 11.68 11.75 0.91
C TRP A 105 10.36 12.25 0.34
N GLU A 106 9.96 13.48 0.68
CA GLU A 106 8.70 14.09 0.21
C GLU A 106 8.66 14.23 -1.31
N SER A 107 9.78 14.58 -1.96
CA SER A 107 9.84 14.64 -3.42
C SER A 107 9.71 13.26 -4.08
N HIS A 108 10.22 12.22 -3.42
CA HIS A 108 10.08 10.83 -3.88
C HIS A 108 8.69 10.24 -3.63
N LEU A 109 7.95 10.76 -2.64
CA LEU A 109 6.63 10.24 -2.26
C LEU A 109 5.63 10.24 -3.41
N TYR A 110 5.68 11.24 -4.29
CA TYR A 110 4.81 11.29 -5.46
C TYR A 110 5.00 10.07 -6.37
N LYS A 111 6.25 9.78 -6.74
CA LYS A 111 6.61 8.59 -7.54
C LYS A 111 6.22 7.30 -6.82
N SER A 112 6.55 7.21 -5.53
CA SER A 112 6.24 6.06 -4.68
C SER A 112 4.73 5.76 -4.63
N ASN A 113 3.90 6.81 -4.50
CA ASN A 113 2.45 6.69 -4.52
C ASN A 113 1.90 6.23 -5.87
N GLN A 114 2.48 6.69 -6.97
CA GLN A 114 2.11 6.22 -8.32
C GLN A 114 2.40 4.73 -8.47
N LEU A 115 3.60 4.27 -8.06
CA LEU A 115 3.96 2.86 -8.05
C LEU A 115 2.97 2.03 -7.23
N ALA A 116 2.63 2.49 -6.01
CA ALA A 116 1.65 1.82 -5.17
C ALA A 116 0.23 1.80 -5.78
N ALA A 117 -0.16 2.86 -6.50
CA ALA A 117 -1.45 2.91 -7.19
C ALA A 117 -1.50 1.92 -8.37
N SER A 118 -0.48 1.93 -9.23
CA SER A 118 -0.36 0.97 -10.34
C SER A 118 -0.33 -0.47 -9.84
N ALA A 119 0.44 -0.75 -8.80
CA ALA A 119 0.50 -2.08 -8.19
C ALA A 119 -0.87 -2.54 -7.66
N ARG A 120 -1.62 -1.66 -6.98
CA ARG A 120 -2.99 -1.97 -6.53
C ARG A 120 -3.94 -2.27 -7.69
N GLN A 121 -3.85 -1.52 -8.79
CA GLN A 121 -4.65 -1.77 -9.98
C GLN A 121 -4.32 -3.13 -10.62
N GLN A 122 -3.04 -3.47 -10.74
CA GLN A 122 -2.60 -4.77 -11.25
C GLN A 122 -3.08 -5.93 -10.36
N ILE A 123 -2.93 -5.80 -9.03
CA ILE A 123 -3.43 -6.80 -8.06
C ILE A 123 -4.94 -6.96 -8.20
N LEU A 124 -5.69 -5.86 -8.29
CA LEU A 124 -7.13 -5.92 -8.46
C LEU A 124 -7.50 -6.60 -9.77
N SER A 125 -6.89 -6.21 -10.89
CA SER A 125 -7.11 -6.85 -12.19
C SER A 125 -6.89 -8.35 -12.11
N TYR A 126 -5.74 -8.78 -11.58
CA TYR A 126 -5.40 -10.19 -11.42
C TYR A 126 -6.42 -10.96 -10.56
N ARG A 127 -6.90 -10.35 -9.47
CA ARG A 127 -7.95 -10.97 -8.65
C ARG A 127 -9.29 -11.09 -9.38
N LEU A 128 -9.63 -10.11 -10.22
CA LEU A 128 -10.82 -10.18 -11.07
C LEU A 128 -10.66 -11.26 -12.16
N ASP A 129 -9.46 -11.43 -12.73
CA ASP A 129 -9.15 -12.54 -13.65
C ASP A 129 -9.32 -13.91 -12.97
N GLN A 130 -8.83 -14.04 -11.74
CA GLN A 130 -9.03 -15.25 -10.94
C GLN A 130 -10.51 -15.52 -10.65
N LEU A 131 -11.29 -14.47 -10.34
CA LEU A 131 -12.73 -14.60 -10.12
C LEU A 131 -13.43 -15.08 -11.40
N ALA A 132 -13.15 -14.45 -12.55
CA ALA A 132 -13.69 -14.87 -13.84
C ALA A 132 -13.36 -16.35 -14.12
N SER A 133 -12.11 -16.74 -13.92
CA SER A 133 -11.64 -18.13 -14.12
C SER A 133 -12.37 -19.13 -13.20
N ARG A 134 -12.73 -18.72 -11.99
CA ARG A 134 -13.50 -19.55 -11.04
C ARG A 134 -14.98 -19.69 -11.42
N LEU A 135 -15.52 -18.75 -12.18
CA LEU A 135 -16.89 -18.84 -12.69
C LEU A 135 -16.98 -19.77 -13.92
N GLN A 136 -15.88 -19.95 -14.65
CA GLN A 136 -15.85 -20.74 -15.89
C GLN A 136 -16.42 -22.16 -15.76
N PRO A 137 -16.08 -22.97 -14.74
CA PRO A 137 -16.62 -24.33 -14.62
C PRO A 137 -18.15 -24.38 -14.47
N PHE A 138 -18.75 -23.37 -13.82
CA PHE A 138 -20.21 -23.28 -13.68
C PHE A 138 -20.89 -22.98 -15.02
N ILE A 139 -20.23 -22.20 -15.88
CA ILE A 139 -20.69 -21.93 -17.24
C ILE A 139 -20.64 -23.20 -18.08
N ASP A 140 -19.55 -23.96 -17.94
CA ASP A 140 -19.29 -25.15 -18.75
C ASP A 140 -20.23 -26.32 -18.38
N GLN A 141 -20.68 -26.38 -17.12
CA GLN A 141 -21.55 -27.45 -16.59
C GLN A 141 -23.05 -27.11 -16.66
N ALA A 142 -23.40 -25.84 -16.86
CA ALA A 142 -24.79 -25.41 -16.88
C ALA A 142 -25.52 -25.85 -18.16
N SER A 143 -26.79 -26.21 -18.00
CA SER A 143 -27.68 -26.44 -19.14
C SER A 143 -27.95 -25.14 -19.91
N PRO A 144 -28.06 -25.19 -21.25
CA PRO A 144 -28.38 -24.00 -22.06
C PRO A 144 -29.65 -23.29 -21.57
N SER A 145 -29.57 -21.97 -21.36
CA SER A 145 -30.70 -21.13 -20.94
C SER A 145 -30.40 -19.66 -21.24
N SER A 146 -31.45 -18.84 -21.33
CA SER A 146 -31.32 -17.39 -21.49
C SER A 146 -30.57 -16.74 -20.31
N THR A 147 -30.69 -17.28 -19.11
CA THR A 147 -29.92 -16.87 -17.92
C THR A 147 -28.43 -17.15 -18.11
N LEU A 148 -28.07 -18.33 -18.64
CA LEU A 148 -26.69 -18.67 -18.95
C LEU A 148 -26.12 -17.79 -20.06
N ASP A 149 -26.90 -17.48 -21.09
CA ASP A 149 -26.49 -16.59 -22.18
C ASP A 149 -26.23 -15.16 -21.67
N LEU A 150 -27.09 -14.65 -20.77
CA LEU A 150 -26.87 -13.34 -20.14
C LEU A 150 -25.62 -13.34 -19.25
N ALA A 151 -25.39 -14.41 -18.48
CA ALA A 151 -24.17 -14.55 -17.68
C ALA A 151 -22.91 -14.53 -18.55
N LYS A 152 -22.90 -15.28 -19.66
CA LYS A 152 -21.81 -15.28 -20.65
C LYS A 152 -21.60 -13.90 -21.28
N GLN A 153 -22.68 -13.21 -21.65
CA GLN A 153 -22.60 -11.86 -22.20
C GLN A 153 -21.91 -10.89 -21.23
N LYS A 154 -22.29 -10.93 -19.94
CA LYS A 154 -21.70 -10.08 -18.89
C LYS A 154 -20.21 -10.35 -18.68
N LEU A 155 -19.81 -11.63 -18.72
CA LEU A 155 -18.39 -12.04 -18.64
C LEU A 155 -17.59 -11.67 -19.89
N GLY A 156 -18.22 -11.63 -21.06
CA GLY A 156 -17.59 -11.31 -22.34
C GLY A 156 -17.38 -9.81 -22.60
N VAL A 157 -17.89 -8.91 -21.74
CA VAL A 157 -17.67 -7.47 -21.89
C VAL A 157 -16.21 -7.12 -21.57
N LEU A 158 -15.49 -6.63 -22.58
CA LEU A 158 -14.14 -6.12 -22.42
C LEU A 158 -14.18 -4.67 -21.93
N THR A 159 -13.70 -4.42 -20.71
CA THR A 159 -13.54 -3.07 -20.15
C THR A 159 -12.24 -2.97 -19.36
N THR A 160 -11.58 -1.81 -19.47
CA THR A 160 -10.40 -1.45 -18.66
C THR A 160 -10.77 -0.82 -17.32
N ASP A 161 -12.04 -0.45 -17.12
CA ASP A 161 -12.55 0.02 -15.83
C ASP A 161 -12.74 -1.18 -14.88
N LEU A 162 -11.86 -1.27 -13.87
CA LEU A 162 -11.87 -2.37 -12.90
C LEU A 162 -13.14 -2.39 -12.02
N LYS A 163 -13.78 -1.23 -11.78
CA LYS A 163 -15.02 -1.15 -11.01
C LYS A 163 -16.18 -1.70 -11.83
N GLN A 164 -16.27 -1.27 -13.09
CA GLN A 164 -17.27 -1.81 -14.01
C GLN A 164 -17.05 -3.31 -14.22
N ARG A 165 -15.80 -3.74 -14.41
CA ARG A 165 -15.43 -5.15 -14.54
C ARG A 165 -15.87 -5.97 -13.33
N TYR A 166 -15.61 -5.48 -12.12
CA TYR A 166 -16.07 -6.14 -10.89
C TYR A 166 -17.60 -6.26 -10.82
N GLN A 167 -18.32 -5.20 -11.16
CA GLN A 167 -19.78 -5.20 -11.19
C GLN A 167 -20.33 -6.23 -12.17
N LEU A 168 -19.76 -6.31 -13.37
CA LEU A 168 -20.14 -7.30 -14.39
C LEU A 168 -19.88 -8.75 -13.91
N LEU A 169 -18.75 -8.99 -13.23
CA LEU A 169 -18.44 -10.30 -12.64
C LEU A 169 -19.41 -10.67 -11.52
N LEU A 170 -19.83 -9.72 -10.69
CA LEU A 170 -20.85 -9.95 -9.67
C LEU A 170 -22.22 -10.26 -10.28
N GLU A 171 -22.64 -9.51 -11.30
CA GLU A 171 -23.88 -9.76 -12.01
C GLU A 171 -23.88 -11.15 -12.66
N ALA A 172 -22.78 -11.53 -13.32
CA ALA A 172 -22.63 -12.86 -13.89
C ALA A 172 -22.68 -13.95 -12.81
N ALA A 173 -21.97 -13.79 -11.68
CA ALA A 173 -22.02 -14.75 -10.58
C ALA A 173 -23.44 -14.90 -10.01
N ASN A 174 -24.18 -13.81 -9.84
CA ASN A 174 -25.56 -13.85 -9.36
C ASN A 174 -26.50 -14.57 -10.34
N LEU A 175 -26.30 -14.39 -11.64
CA LEU A 175 -27.07 -15.12 -12.67
C LEU A 175 -26.75 -16.61 -12.65
N LEU A 176 -25.47 -16.98 -12.48
CA LEU A 176 -25.06 -18.38 -12.37
C LEU A 176 -25.68 -19.07 -11.14
N LEU A 177 -25.89 -18.35 -10.04
CA LEU A 177 -26.59 -18.88 -8.84
C LEU A 177 -28.08 -19.14 -9.07
N GLN A 178 -28.68 -18.59 -10.13
CA GLN A 178 -30.09 -18.79 -10.49
C GLN A 178 -30.28 -19.94 -11.48
N LEU A 179 -29.19 -20.55 -11.94
CA LEU A 179 -29.26 -21.69 -12.84
C LEU A 179 -29.70 -22.95 -12.05
N PRO A 180 -30.57 -23.78 -12.64
CA PRO A 180 -31.08 -25.01 -12.02
C PRO A 180 -30.02 -26.09 -11.89
#